data_AF-A0A368VDH5-F1
#
_entry.id   AF-A0A368VDH5-F1
#
_cell.length_a   1.000
_cell.length_b   1.000
_cell.length_c   1.000
_cell.angle_alpha   90.00
_cell.angle_beta   90.00
_cell.angle_gamma   90.00
#
_symmetry.space_group_name_H-M   'P 1'
#
loop_
_entity.id
_entity.type
_entity.pdbx_description
1 polymer ?
#
loop_
_entity_poly.entity_id
_entity_poly.type
_entity_poly.pdbx_seq_one_letter_code
_entity_poly.pdbx_strand_id
1 'polypeptide(L)'
;MDRTQIPDKPFNPKRPGTLVGILLTVSEYLGALYGSIAETRSAGSYGRCSECGGNVGSAEIDPGRMIAPELSLKNGAVLLWAGTDCAPVPRIRQLAAMLGIDYLKPLEEQDPGFIPILLYGYDKEPVSFVHNKKPRTDYYRGCVHDLQYMIDARTTSKGNLRMISYFSKRTDCPACQGTGMSNTVTDIRLAGHRLSEAEKLPIPEMRSFILGLSQLIDAKEYDIVSPIISQLEPMLIYLNKIGIRTLNPTTAQEVVQTVTS
;
A
#
# COMPACT_ATOMS: atom_id res chain seq x y z
N MET A 1 -14.66 -16.97 -18.06
CA MET A 1 -13.31 -16.48 -18.39
C MET A 1 -13.39 -15.00 -18.72
N ASP A 2 -13.28 -14.15 -17.69
CA ASP A 2 -12.76 -12.79 -17.90
C ASP A 2 -11.43 -12.74 -17.15
N ARG A 3 -10.33 -12.93 -17.89
CA ARG A 3 -8.96 -12.94 -17.38
C ARG A 3 -8.50 -11.50 -17.11
N THR A 4 -9.20 -10.79 -16.23
CA THR A 4 -8.84 -9.43 -15.83
C THR A 4 -8.16 -9.48 -14.47
N GLN A 5 -6.89 -9.12 -14.25
CA GLN A 5 -5.79 -8.67 -15.12
C GLN A 5 -4.52 -9.11 -14.38
N ILE A 6 -3.84 -10.20 -14.79
CA ILE A 6 -2.41 -10.29 -14.51
C ILE A 6 -1.80 -9.23 -15.42
N PRO A 7 -1.28 -8.09 -14.91
CA PRO A 7 -0.70 -7.07 -15.79
C PRO A 7 0.30 -7.71 -16.76
N ASP A 8 0.14 -7.41 -18.05
CA ASP A 8 0.97 -7.96 -19.15
C ASP A 8 2.48 -7.72 -18.95
N LYS A 9 2.83 -6.77 -18.08
CA LYS A 9 4.20 -6.37 -17.83
C LYS A 9 4.70 -6.90 -16.48
N PRO A 10 5.80 -7.66 -16.46
CA PRO A 10 6.37 -8.16 -15.21
C PRO A 10 6.87 -7.02 -14.33
N PHE A 11 6.78 -7.22 -13.01
CA PHE A 11 7.33 -6.28 -12.03
C PHE A 11 8.81 -6.00 -12.30
N ASN A 12 9.18 -4.72 -12.34
CA ASN A 12 10.56 -4.30 -12.55
C ASN A 12 11.11 -3.64 -11.28
N PRO A 13 11.99 -4.30 -10.51
CA PRO A 13 12.52 -3.73 -9.27
C PRO A 13 13.38 -2.47 -9.48
N LYS A 14 13.85 -2.20 -10.70
CA LYS A 14 14.57 -0.95 -11.04
C LYS A 14 13.62 0.21 -11.33
N ARG A 15 12.36 -0.07 -11.63
CA ARG A 15 11.29 0.91 -11.88
C ARG A 15 9.99 0.40 -11.25
N PRO A 16 9.95 0.30 -9.91
CA PRO A 16 8.90 -0.43 -9.20
C PRO A 16 7.55 0.31 -9.21
N GLY A 17 7.54 1.61 -9.52
CA GLY A 17 6.35 2.45 -9.46
C GLY A 17 6.16 3.05 -8.08
N THR A 18 4.93 3.48 -7.77
CA THR A 18 4.58 4.00 -6.45
C THR A 18 4.46 2.87 -5.44
N LEU A 19 4.86 3.11 -4.19
CA LEU A 19 4.78 2.08 -3.14
C LEU A 19 3.33 1.63 -2.90
N VAL A 20 2.39 2.57 -2.82
CA VAL A 20 0.95 2.28 -2.74
C VAL A 20 0.48 1.44 -3.93
N GLY A 21 0.98 1.72 -5.13
CA GLY A 21 0.66 0.93 -6.32
C GLY A 21 1.11 -0.53 -6.18
N ILE A 22 2.30 -0.76 -5.63
CA ILE A 22 2.82 -2.11 -5.38
C ILE A 22 1.99 -2.83 -4.32
N LEU A 23 1.67 -2.17 -3.19
CA LEU A 23 0.86 -2.75 -2.11
C LEU A 23 -0.53 -3.18 -2.61
N LEU A 24 -1.19 -2.31 -3.39
CA LEU A 24 -2.47 -2.62 -4.04
C LEU A 24 -2.34 -3.78 -5.02
N THR A 25 -1.30 -3.75 -5.87
CA THR A 25 -1.07 -4.81 -6.87
C THR A 25 -0.83 -6.18 -6.20
N VAL A 26 -0.07 -6.22 -5.10
CA VAL A 26 0.12 -7.45 -4.32
C VAL A 26 -1.21 -7.96 -3.75
N SER A 27 -2.05 -7.07 -3.22
CA SER A 27 -3.38 -7.43 -2.71
C SER A 27 -4.29 -7.96 -3.82
N GLU A 28 -4.28 -7.31 -5.00
CA GLU A 28 -5.03 -7.74 -6.19
C GLU A 28 -4.58 -9.14 -6.66
N TYR A 29 -3.28 -9.39 -6.71
CA TYR A 29 -2.74 -10.71 -7.09
C TYR A 29 -3.05 -11.78 -6.06
N LEU A 30 -3.01 -11.45 -4.76
CA LEU A 30 -3.40 -12.39 -3.72
C LEU A 30 -4.88 -12.75 -3.84
N GLY A 31 -5.74 -11.76 -4.09
CA GLY A 31 -7.15 -11.98 -4.41
C GLY A 31 -7.36 -12.87 -5.64
N ALA A 32 -6.63 -12.62 -6.72
CA ALA A 32 -6.68 -13.43 -7.95
C ALA A 32 -6.20 -14.88 -7.73
N LEU A 33 -5.19 -15.06 -6.86
CA LEU A 33 -4.68 -16.37 -6.47
C LEU A 33 -5.78 -17.17 -5.74
N TYR A 34 -6.39 -16.59 -4.70
CA TYR A 34 -7.50 -17.23 -3.98
C TYR A 34 -8.71 -17.47 -4.88
N GLY A 35 -9.01 -16.53 -5.78
CA GLY A 35 -10.08 -16.63 -6.76
C GLY A 35 -9.91 -17.78 -7.74
N SER A 36 -8.70 -17.94 -8.29
CA SER A 36 -8.39 -19.04 -9.23
C SER A 36 -8.54 -20.42 -8.58
N ILE A 37 -8.16 -20.53 -7.29
CA ILE A 37 -8.40 -21.76 -6.52
C ILE A 37 -9.89 -21.93 -6.22
N ALA A 38 -10.60 -20.85 -5.88
CA ALA A 38 -12.04 -20.90 -5.64
C ALA A 38 -12.78 -21.49 -6.84
N GLU A 39 -12.53 -20.97 -8.04
CA GLU A 39 -13.13 -21.45 -9.30
C GLU A 39 -12.80 -22.92 -9.59
N THR A 40 -11.60 -23.37 -9.21
CA THR A 40 -11.16 -24.75 -9.41
C THR A 40 -11.87 -25.72 -8.45
N ARG A 41 -12.04 -25.31 -7.19
CA ARG A 41 -12.64 -26.15 -6.11
C ARG A 41 -14.15 -26.09 -6.08
N SER A 42 -14.72 -24.95 -6.43
CA SER A 42 -16.15 -24.65 -6.31
C SER A 42 -16.54 -23.88 -7.57
N ALA A 43 -17.61 -24.28 -8.27
CA ALA A 43 -18.08 -23.59 -9.48
C ALA A 43 -18.63 -22.15 -9.24
N GLY A 44 -18.23 -21.49 -8.16
CA GLY A 44 -18.61 -20.12 -7.84
C GLY A 44 -17.75 -19.11 -8.59
N SER A 45 -18.32 -17.92 -8.80
CA SER A 45 -17.66 -16.84 -9.53
C SER A 45 -16.64 -16.10 -8.66
N TYR A 46 -15.42 -15.96 -9.17
CA TYR A 46 -14.51 -14.90 -8.76
C TYR A 46 -15.15 -13.53 -9.03
N GLY A 47 -15.07 -12.60 -8.09
CA GLY A 47 -15.64 -11.27 -8.27
C GLY A 47 -15.52 -10.37 -7.05
N ARG A 48 -15.94 -9.12 -7.24
CA ARG A 48 -16.01 -8.12 -6.16
C ARG A 48 -17.17 -8.43 -5.22
N CYS A 49 -17.05 -8.01 -3.96
CA CYS A 49 -18.13 -8.12 -2.99
C CYS A 49 -19.41 -7.48 -3.54
N SER A 50 -20.54 -8.18 -3.49
CA SER A 50 -21.83 -7.69 -3.97
C SER A 50 -22.39 -6.54 -3.12
N GLU A 51 -22.01 -6.45 -1.85
CA GLU A 51 -22.49 -5.38 -0.96
C GLU A 51 -21.74 -4.06 -1.14
N CYS A 52 -20.40 -4.09 -1.18
CA CYS A 52 -19.61 -2.86 -1.31
C CYS A 52 -19.13 -2.60 -2.74
N GLY A 53 -19.42 -3.48 -3.70
CA GLY A 53 -18.88 -3.42 -5.06
C GLY A 53 -17.34 -3.47 -5.08
N GLY A 54 -16.72 -3.99 -4.03
CA GLY A 54 -15.28 -3.94 -3.79
C GLY A 54 -14.71 -2.55 -3.49
N ASN A 55 -15.55 -1.59 -3.09
CA ASN A 55 -15.12 -0.27 -2.61
C ASN A 55 -15.31 -0.23 -1.09
N VAL A 56 -14.24 -0.54 -0.35
CA VAL A 56 -14.25 -0.54 1.11
C VAL A 56 -13.71 0.80 1.59
N GLY A 57 -14.59 1.77 1.85
CA GLY A 57 -14.16 3.05 2.44
C GLY A 57 -15.18 4.18 2.33
N SER A 58 -14.94 5.23 3.13
CA SER A 58 -15.69 6.48 3.06
C SER A 58 -14.96 7.54 2.23
N ALA A 59 -15.58 8.70 2.02
CA ALA A 59 -14.93 9.85 1.39
C ALA A 59 -13.90 10.55 2.31
N GLU A 60 -13.86 10.21 3.60
CA GLU A 60 -12.95 10.83 4.56
C GLU A 60 -11.54 10.26 4.46
N ILE A 61 -10.54 11.15 4.46
CA ILE A 61 -9.12 10.77 4.51
C ILE A 61 -8.79 10.17 5.88
N ASP A 62 -7.96 9.13 5.89
CA ASP A 62 -7.30 8.54 7.05
C ASP A 62 -5.81 8.90 7.06
N PRO A 63 -5.41 9.96 7.79
CA PRO A 63 -4.00 10.37 7.89
C PRO A 63 -3.11 9.25 8.44
N GLY A 64 -3.65 8.34 9.28
CA GLY A 64 -2.90 7.24 9.86
C GLY A 64 -2.29 6.32 8.80
N ARG A 65 -2.93 6.21 7.63
CA ARG A 65 -2.50 5.34 6.52
C ARG A 65 -1.59 6.04 5.53
N MET A 66 -1.27 7.32 5.73
CA MET A 66 -0.44 8.11 4.81
C MET A 66 1.06 8.04 5.13
N ILE A 67 1.41 7.59 6.34
CA ILE A 67 2.78 7.49 6.84
C ILE A 67 3.07 6.03 7.23
N ALA A 68 4.20 5.50 6.77
CA ALA A 68 4.76 4.23 7.19
C ALA A 68 5.94 4.52 8.14
N PRO A 69 5.73 4.57 9.46
CA PRO A 69 6.73 5.00 10.42
C PRO A 69 7.95 4.07 10.52
N GLU A 70 7.78 2.79 10.15
CA GLU A 70 8.87 1.80 10.07
C GLU A 70 9.87 2.09 8.95
N LEU A 71 9.53 2.99 8.02
CA LEU A 71 10.39 3.37 6.90
C LEU A 71 11.14 4.66 7.17
N SER A 72 12.29 4.81 6.51
CA SER A 72 12.94 6.10 6.36
C SER A 72 12.30 6.95 5.26
N LEU A 73 12.53 8.27 5.31
CA LEU A 73 12.11 9.16 4.23
C LEU A 73 12.69 8.74 2.88
N LYS A 74 13.94 8.25 2.86
CA LYS A 74 14.57 7.68 1.66
C LYS A 74 13.80 6.50 1.08
N ASN A 75 13.29 5.62 1.94
CA ASN A 75 12.58 4.41 1.53
C ASN A 75 11.08 4.64 1.32
N GLY A 76 10.59 5.87 1.48
CA GLY A 76 9.20 6.23 1.16
C GLY A 76 8.25 6.20 2.36
N ALA A 77 8.71 6.65 3.53
CA ALA A 77 7.85 6.77 4.71
C ALA A 77 6.59 7.62 4.49
N VAL A 78 6.60 8.56 3.53
CA VAL A 78 5.42 9.32 3.13
C VAL A 78 4.77 8.67 1.90
N LEU A 79 3.77 7.82 2.13
CA LEU A 79 3.29 6.83 1.17
C LEU A 79 2.69 7.44 -0.12
N LEU A 80 2.04 8.61 -0.04
CA LEU A 80 1.45 9.25 -1.23
C LEU A 80 2.51 9.72 -2.25
N TRP A 81 3.78 9.88 -1.86
CA TRP A 81 4.90 10.26 -2.74
C TRP A 81 5.95 9.17 -2.89
N ALA A 82 5.83 8.08 -2.15
CA ALA A 82 6.79 6.99 -2.14
C ALA A 82 6.95 6.37 -3.54
N GLY A 83 8.18 6.37 -4.05
CA GLY A 83 8.51 5.88 -5.40
C GLY A 83 8.26 6.88 -6.54
N THR A 84 7.93 8.15 -6.22
CA THR A 84 7.78 9.23 -7.22
C THR A 84 8.98 10.19 -7.21
N ASP A 85 9.07 11.04 -8.24
CA ASP A 85 10.06 12.11 -8.35
C ASP A 85 9.44 13.52 -8.21
N CYS A 86 8.18 13.61 -7.76
CA CYS A 86 7.43 14.87 -7.74
C CYS A 86 7.91 15.85 -6.64
N ALA A 87 7.52 17.12 -6.80
CA ALA A 87 8.08 18.25 -6.04
C ALA A 87 8.11 18.08 -4.50
N PRO A 88 7.13 17.43 -3.84
CA PRO A 88 7.19 17.27 -2.38
C PRO A 88 8.32 16.36 -1.89
N VAL A 89 8.84 15.43 -2.71
CA VAL A 89 9.94 14.53 -2.31
C VAL A 89 11.23 15.30 -1.96
N PRO A 90 11.81 16.12 -2.86
CA PRO A 90 12.98 16.93 -2.51
C PRO A 90 12.67 18.01 -1.47
N ARG A 91 11.42 18.49 -1.37
CA ARG A 91 11.00 19.43 -0.33
C ARG A 91 11.05 18.80 1.07
N ILE A 92 10.49 17.59 1.23
CA ILE A 92 10.52 16.84 2.49
C ILE A 92 11.96 16.52 2.89
N ARG A 93 12.82 16.17 1.93
CA ARG A 93 14.25 15.95 2.19
C ARG A 93 14.92 17.21 2.78
N GLN A 94 14.65 18.37 2.23
CA GLN A 94 15.19 19.62 2.76
C GLN A 94 14.59 19.96 4.12
N LEU A 95 13.28 19.78 4.30
CA LEU A 95 12.59 20.01 5.55
C LEU A 95 13.16 19.13 6.68
N ALA A 96 13.43 17.85 6.39
CA ALA A 96 14.09 16.95 7.31
C ALA A 96 15.47 17.47 7.74
N ALA A 97 16.27 17.97 6.80
CA ALA A 97 17.57 18.56 7.12
C ALA A 97 17.46 19.83 7.98
N MET A 98 16.46 20.68 7.74
CA MET A 98 16.19 21.87 8.55
C MET A 98 15.83 21.52 10.01
N LEU A 99 15.09 20.42 10.20
CA LEU A 99 14.58 19.99 11.50
C LEU A 99 15.45 18.93 12.20
N GLY A 100 16.63 18.61 11.66
CA GLY A 100 17.53 17.63 12.27
C GLY A 100 17.07 16.17 12.15
N ILE A 101 16.17 15.87 11.23
CA ILE A 101 15.65 14.53 10.96
C ILE A 101 16.57 13.80 9.98
N ASP A 102 17.01 12.59 10.33
CA ASP A 102 17.89 11.77 9.49
C ASP A 102 17.10 11.11 8.35
N TYR A 103 17.41 11.48 7.11
CA TYR A 103 16.72 10.98 5.92
C TYR A 103 16.83 9.46 5.71
N LEU A 104 17.78 8.80 6.37
CA LEU A 104 18.10 7.38 6.19
C LEU A 104 17.55 6.47 7.30
N LYS A 105 17.19 7.01 8.47
CA LYS A 105 16.65 6.22 9.58
C LYS A 105 15.12 6.13 9.53
N PRO A 106 14.52 5.04 10.05
CA PRO A 106 13.07 4.94 10.25
C PRO A 106 12.50 6.13 11.03
N LEU A 107 11.29 6.59 10.67
CA LEU A 107 10.64 7.69 11.37
C LEU A 107 10.31 7.35 12.84
N GLU A 108 9.98 6.08 13.14
CA GLU A 108 9.71 5.61 14.50
C GLU A 108 10.94 5.69 15.43
N GLU A 109 12.15 5.81 14.88
CA GLU A 109 13.40 5.99 15.65
C GLU A 109 13.79 7.47 15.84
N GLN A 110 12.91 8.40 15.47
CA GLN A 110 13.18 9.84 15.39
C GLN A 110 12.16 10.65 16.19
N ASP A 111 12.26 11.98 16.11
CA ASP A 111 11.31 12.88 16.79
C ASP A 111 9.86 12.61 16.30
N PRO A 112 8.97 12.13 17.18
CA PRO A 112 7.58 11.85 16.82
C PRO A 112 6.83 13.13 16.40
N GLY A 113 7.31 14.32 16.78
CA GLY A 113 6.77 15.61 16.35
C GLY A 113 6.90 15.86 14.84
N PHE A 114 7.74 15.10 14.13
CA PHE A 114 7.88 15.24 12.68
C PHE A 114 6.74 14.58 11.90
N ILE A 115 6.06 13.57 12.45
CA ILE A 115 4.91 12.92 11.77
C ILE A 115 3.75 13.90 11.56
N PRO A 116 3.28 14.67 12.57
CA PRO A 116 2.29 15.72 12.36
C PRO A 116 2.72 16.75 11.32
N ILE A 117 4.01 17.08 11.24
CA ILE A 117 4.54 18.00 10.22
C ILE A 117 4.40 17.39 8.82
N LEU A 118 4.73 16.11 8.63
CA LEU A 118 4.52 15.38 7.38
C LEU A 118 3.03 15.33 6.99
N LEU A 119 2.14 15.16 7.97
CA LEU A 119 0.70 15.06 7.74
C LEU A 119 0.05 16.39 7.38
N TYR A 120 0.33 17.43 8.16
CA TYR A 120 -0.46 18.67 8.18
C TYR A 120 0.33 19.92 7.79
N GLY A 121 1.65 19.79 7.60
CA GLY A 121 2.50 20.83 7.06
C GLY A 121 3.43 21.49 8.07
N TYR A 122 4.20 22.44 7.55
CA TYR A 122 5.19 23.26 8.26
C TYR A 122 5.03 24.71 7.79
N ASP A 123 4.54 25.57 8.68
CA ASP A 123 4.15 26.96 8.41
C ASP A 123 5.10 28.00 9.02
N LYS A 124 6.12 27.58 9.77
CA LYS A 124 7.07 28.48 10.44
C LYS A 124 7.93 29.27 9.45
N GLU A 125 8.39 28.61 8.39
CA GLU A 125 9.20 29.23 7.33
C GLU A 125 9.13 28.40 6.04
N PRO A 126 9.34 29.02 4.86
CA PRO A 126 9.30 28.31 3.60
C PRO A 126 10.55 27.43 3.39
N VAL A 127 10.38 26.32 2.68
CA VAL A 127 11.46 25.38 2.37
C VAL A 127 12.04 25.67 1.00
N SER A 128 13.36 25.89 0.91
CA SER A 128 14.06 26.09 -0.37
C SER A 128 14.64 24.78 -0.89
N PHE A 129 14.17 24.30 -2.04
CA PHE A 129 14.54 23.00 -2.61
C PHE A 129 14.70 23.07 -4.13
N VAL A 130 15.33 22.06 -4.71
CA VAL A 130 15.48 21.93 -6.17
C VAL A 130 14.62 20.78 -6.67
N HIS A 131 13.76 21.05 -7.66
CA HIS A 131 12.98 20.04 -8.35
C HIS A 131 13.04 20.29 -9.86
N ASN A 132 13.35 19.24 -10.64
CA ASN A 132 13.57 19.33 -12.09
C ASN A 132 14.57 20.43 -12.48
N LYS A 133 15.71 20.50 -11.76
CA LYS A 133 16.78 21.50 -11.93
C LYS A 133 16.36 22.95 -11.72
N LYS A 134 15.16 23.21 -11.18
CA LYS A 134 14.66 24.55 -10.88
C LYS A 134 14.61 24.76 -9.37
N PRO A 135 15.21 25.85 -8.84
CA PRO A 135 15.05 26.21 -7.45
C PRO A 135 13.60 26.64 -7.19
N ARG A 136 13.08 26.26 -6.04
CA ARG A 136 11.74 26.60 -5.56
C ARG A 136 11.83 26.90 -4.07
N THR A 137 11.02 27.85 -3.62
CA THR A 137 10.89 28.19 -2.20
C THR A 137 9.40 28.30 -1.91
N ASP A 138 8.89 27.46 -1.02
CA ASP A 138 7.46 27.36 -0.74
C ASP A 138 7.21 26.65 0.60
N TYR A 139 6.05 26.88 1.21
CA TYR A 139 5.63 26.21 2.43
C TYR A 139 5.27 24.76 2.17
N TYR A 140 5.56 23.88 3.13
CA TYR A 140 5.08 22.50 3.08
C TYR A 140 3.69 22.44 3.71
N ARG A 141 2.66 22.07 2.93
CA ARG A 141 1.26 22.07 3.41
C ARG A 141 0.81 20.72 3.98
N GLY A 142 1.68 19.72 3.99
CA GLY A 142 1.36 18.39 4.49
C GLY A 142 0.72 17.48 3.46
N CYS A 143 0.83 16.18 3.73
CA CYS A 143 0.33 15.16 2.82
C CYS A 143 -1.19 15.11 2.70
N VAL A 144 -1.88 15.37 3.82
CA VAL A 144 -3.34 15.37 3.90
C VAL A 144 -3.91 16.47 3.00
N HIS A 145 -3.31 17.67 3.05
CA HIS A 145 -3.69 18.78 2.20
C HIS A 145 -3.57 18.43 0.72
N ASP A 146 -2.46 17.84 0.29
CA ASP A 146 -2.23 17.48 -1.11
C ASP A 146 -3.23 16.43 -1.61
N LEU A 147 -3.56 15.44 -0.78
CA LEU A 147 -4.60 14.46 -1.12
C LEU A 147 -5.99 15.11 -1.20
N GLN A 148 -6.33 15.98 -0.24
CA GLN A 148 -7.59 16.72 -0.24
C GLN A 148 -7.72 17.59 -1.50
N TYR A 149 -6.65 18.27 -1.89
CA TYR A 149 -6.61 19.04 -3.14
C TYR A 149 -6.92 18.18 -4.37
N MET A 150 -6.42 16.94 -4.43
CA MET A 150 -6.74 16.02 -5.54
C MET A 150 -8.23 15.63 -5.57
N ILE A 151 -8.85 15.46 -4.39
CA ILE A 151 -10.28 15.16 -4.23
C ILE A 151 -11.12 16.36 -4.69
N ASP A 152 -10.82 17.55 -4.16
CA ASP A 152 -11.56 18.79 -4.45
C ASP A 152 -11.46 19.17 -5.93
N ALA A 153 -10.30 18.94 -6.54
CA ALA A 153 -10.06 19.13 -7.96
C ALA A 153 -10.75 18.07 -8.86
N ARG A 154 -11.46 17.09 -8.27
CA ARG A 154 -12.17 16.00 -8.98
C ARG A 154 -11.28 15.30 -10.00
N THR A 155 -10.10 14.87 -9.54
CA THR A 155 -9.12 14.22 -10.41
C THR A 155 -9.72 13.00 -11.13
N THR A 156 -9.46 12.88 -12.43
CA THR A 156 -9.87 11.72 -13.25
C THR A 156 -8.74 10.72 -13.46
N SER A 157 -7.55 10.99 -12.90
CA SER A 157 -6.40 10.10 -12.99
C SER A 157 -6.66 8.80 -12.24
N LYS A 158 -6.59 7.65 -12.95
CA LYS A 158 -6.74 6.33 -12.34
C LYS A 158 -5.74 6.07 -11.20
N GLY A 159 -4.53 6.64 -11.29
CA GLY A 159 -3.52 6.54 -10.23
C GLY A 159 -3.94 7.31 -8.98
N ASN A 160 -4.39 8.55 -9.15
CA ASN A 160 -4.83 9.39 -8.03
C ASN A 160 -6.09 8.82 -7.38
N LEU A 161 -7.05 8.33 -8.16
CA LEU A 161 -8.26 7.68 -7.64
C LEU A 161 -7.92 6.44 -6.80
N ARG A 162 -6.92 5.64 -7.21
CA ARG A 162 -6.42 4.51 -6.42
C ARG A 162 -5.76 4.97 -5.12
N MET A 163 -4.97 6.05 -5.15
CA MET A 163 -4.36 6.61 -3.93
C MET A 163 -5.42 7.17 -2.99
N ILE A 164 -6.41 7.93 -3.49
CA ILE A 164 -7.53 8.44 -2.70
C ILE A 164 -8.24 7.28 -2.00
N SER A 165 -8.62 6.23 -2.75
CA SER A 165 -9.24 5.03 -2.17
C SER A 165 -8.35 4.36 -1.12
N TYR A 166 -7.04 4.25 -1.38
CA TYR A 166 -6.10 3.65 -0.44
C TYR A 166 -5.99 4.46 0.86
N PHE A 167 -6.00 5.79 0.81
CA PHE A 167 -5.87 6.65 1.99
C PHE A 167 -7.21 7.04 2.62
N SER A 168 -8.34 6.62 2.06
CA SER A 168 -9.64 6.79 2.71
C SER A 168 -9.75 5.92 3.96
N LYS A 169 -10.54 6.39 4.93
CA LYS A 169 -10.98 5.56 6.07
C LYS A 169 -11.68 4.33 5.53
N ARG A 170 -11.22 3.15 5.96
CA ARG A 170 -11.90 1.88 5.70
C ARG A 170 -13.09 1.76 6.62
N THR A 171 -14.25 1.51 6.04
CA THR A 171 -15.40 0.98 6.77
C THR A 171 -15.46 -0.49 6.39
N ASP A 172 -15.08 -1.38 7.31
CA ASP A 172 -15.06 -2.81 7.02
C ASP A 172 -16.48 -3.27 6.62
N CYS A 173 -16.60 -3.73 5.38
CA CYS A 173 -17.84 -4.32 4.91
C CYS A 173 -18.00 -5.69 5.60
N PRO A 174 -19.07 -5.92 6.39
CA PRO A 174 -19.23 -7.14 7.16
C PRO A 174 -19.32 -8.39 6.27
N ALA A 175 -19.85 -8.28 5.05
CA ALA A 175 -19.92 -9.39 4.12
C ALA A 175 -18.55 -9.89 3.63
N CYS A 176 -17.63 -8.99 3.25
CA CYS A 176 -16.31 -9.37 2.73
C CYS A 176 -15.17 -9.21 3.74
N GLN A 177 -15.46 -8.75 4.96
CA GLN A 177 -14.49 -8.45 6.02
C GLN A 177 -13.34 -7.54 5.54
N GLY A 178 -13.69 -6.55 4.72
CA GLY A 178 -12.75 -5.56 4.19
C GLY A 178 -11.91 -6.03 3.00
N THR A 179 -12.02 -7.29 2.55
CA THR A 179 -11.28 -7.79 1.37
C THR A 179 -11.76 -7.21 0.04
N GLY A 180 -13.00 -6.71 0.00
CA GLY A 180 -13.64 -6.24 -1.24
C GLY A 180 -13.98 -7.35 -2.25
N MET A 181 -13.78 -8.62 -1.88
CA MET A 181 -14.02 -9.80 -2.73
C MET A 181 -15.34 -10.51 -2.41
N SER A 182 -15.82 -11.35 -3.33
CA SER A 182 -17.01 -12.17 -3.15
C SER A 182 -16.81 -13.22 -2.05
N ASN A 183 -17.90 -13.61 -1.40
CA ASN A 183 -17.86 -14.55 -0.26
C ASN A 183 -17.24 -15.91 -0.64
N THR A 184 -17.44 -16.36 -1.88
CA THR A 184 -16.83 -17.57 -2.43
C THR A 184 -15.31 -17.55 -2.33
N VAL A 185 -14.68 -16.38 -2.48
CA VAL A 185 -13.22 -16.22 -2.36
C VAL A 185 -12.80 -16.15 -0.90
N THR A 186 -13.59 -15.49 -0.04
CA THR A 186 -13.24 -15.32 1.38
C THR A 186 -13.32 -16.61 2.19
N ASP A 187 -14.09 -17.59 1.73
CA ASP A 187 -14.22 -18.89 2.38
C ASP A 187 -13.10 -19.89 2.02
N ILE A 188 -12.36 -19.63 0.93
CA ILE A 188 -11.23 -20.47 0.55
C ILE A 188 -10.12 -20.36 1.59
N ARG A 189 -9.63 -21.53 2.02
CA ARG A 189 -8.40 -21.65 2.79
C ARG A 189 -7.29 -22.26 1.93
N LEU A 190 -6.15 -21.57 1.90
CA LEU A 190 -4.90 -22.06 1.32
C LEU A 190 -3.88 -22.20 2.45
N ALA A 191 -3.33 -23.40 2.63
CA ALA A 191 -2.43 -23.70 3.75
C ALA A 191 -2.98 -23.28 5.14
N GLY A 192 -4.30 -23.34 5.32
CA GLY A 192 -4.96 -22.91 6.55
C GLY A 192 -5.29 -21.42 6.64
N HIS A 193 -4.83 -20.56 5.72
CA HIS A 193 -5.15 -19.13 5.70
C HIS A 193 -6.29 -18.80 4.75
N ARG A 194 -7.21 -17.93 5.20
CA ARG A 194 -8.14 -17.18 4.32
C ARG A 194 -7.41 -16.00 3.68
N LEU A 195 -7.99 -15.42 2.62
CA LEU A 195 -7.47 -14.22 1.98
C LEU A 195 -7.19 -13.08 2.98
N SER A 196 -8.17 -12.77 3.84
CA SER A 196 -8.06 -11.71 4.86
C SER A 196 -7.00 -12.00 5.93
N GLU A 197 -6.69 -13.28 6.17
CA GLU A 197 -5.63 -13.70 7.10
C GLU A 197 -4.27 -13.57 6.41
N ALA A 198 -4.17 -13.99 5.14
CA ALA A 198 -2.96 -13.88 4.35
C ALA A 198 -2.52 -12.43 4.14
N GLU A 199 -3.45 -11.50 3.85
CA GLU A 199 -3.15 -10.06 3.70
C GLU A 199 -2.55 -9.40 4.95
N LYS A 200 -2.74 -10.01 6.12
CA LYS A 200 -2.22 -9.51 7.41
C LYS A 200 -0.87 -10.12 7.80
N LEU A 201 -0.39 -11.12 7.06
CA LEU A 201 0.91 -11.73 7.33
C LEU A 201 2.03 -10.69 7.14
N PRO A 202 3.08 -10.74 7.99
CA PRO A 202 4.35 -10.07 7.70
C PRO A 202 4.84 -10.43 6.29
N ILE A 203 5.42 -9.48 5.56
CA ILE A 203 5.90 -9.70 4.18
C ILE A 203 6.81 -10.95 4.05
N PRO A 204 7.76 -11.24 4.97
CA PRO A 204 8.56 -12.47 4.92
C PRO A 204 7.72 -13.75 5.04
N GLU A 205 6.71 -13.74 5.90
CA GLU A 205 5.81 -14.87 6.14
C GLU A 205 4.88 -15.06 4.95
N MET A 206 4.31 -13.98 4.42
CA MET A 206 3.51 -14.00 3.19
C MET A 206 4.28 -14.59 2.02
N ARG A 207 5.55 -14.20 1.85
CA ARG A 207 6.41 -14.77 0.81
C ARG A 207 6.62 -16.28 1.02
N SER A 208 6.90 -16.70 2.25
CA SER A 208 7.10 -18.12 2.59
C SER A 208 5.83 -18.93 2.35
N PHE A 209 4.67 -18.40 2.75
CA PHE A 209 3.35 -18.96 2.49
C PHE A 209 3.10 -19.18 0.99
N ILE A 210 3.29 -18.13 0.18
CA ILE A 210 3.02 -18.19 -1.27
C ILE A 210 3.93 -19.21 -1.98
N LEU A 211 5.22 -19.26 -1.66
CA LEU A 211 6.16 -20.20 -2.27
C LEU A 211 5.92 -21.65 -1.81
N GLY A 212 5.46 -21.82 -0.57
CA GLY A 212 5.09 -23.11 0.00
C GLY A 212 3.86 -23.75 -0.66
N LEU A 213 3.02 -22.97 -1.38
CA LEU A 213 1.82 -23.48 -2.01
C LEU A 213 2.09 -24.64 -2.98
N SER A 214 3.25 -24.66 -3.65
CA SER A 214 3.65 -25.76 -4.54
C SER A 214 3.60 -27.16 -3.91
N GLN A 215 3.68 -27.24 -2.58
CA GLN A 215 3.64 -28.50 -1.82
C GLN A 215 2.30 -28.73 -1.11
N LEU A 216 1.40 -27.73 -1.12
CA LEU A 216 0.20 -27.69 -0.28
C LEU A 216 -1.11 -27.72 -1.08
N ILE A 217 -1.02 -27.59 -2.40
CA ILE A 217 -2.15 -27.69 -3.32
C ILE A 217 -1.85 -28.72 -4.41
N ASP A 218 -2.87 -29.21 -5.11
CA ASP A 218 -2.65 -30.19 -6.17
C ASP A 218 -1.97 -29.58 -7.40
N ALA A 219 -1.41 -30.44 -8.26
CA ALA A 219 -0.63 -29.98 -9.42
C ALA A 219 -1.45 -29.14 -10.41
N LYS A 220 -2.75 -29.44 -10.57
CA LYS A 220 -3.63 -28.70 -11.48
C LYS A 220 -3.94 -27.32 -10.93
N GLU A 221 -4.20 -27.21 -9.64
CA GLU A 221 -4.34 -25.94 -8.92
C GLU A 221 -3.06 -25.11 -9.03
N TYR A 222 -1.90 -25.74 -8.80
CA TYR A 222 -0.61 -25.07 -8.88
C TYR A 222 -0.29 -24.55 -10.28
N ASP A 223 -0.55 -25.33 -11.33
CA ASP A 223 -0.34 -24.90 -12.71
C ASP A 223 -1.11 -23.61 -13.04
N ILE A 224 -2.32 -23.45 -12.46
CA ILE A 224 -3.16 -22.26 -12.63
C ILE A 224 -2.57 -21.04 -11.91
N VAL A 225 -2.10 -21.20 -10.67
CA VAL A 225 -1.63 -20.07 -9.84
C VAL A 225 -0.14 -19.75 -9.98
N SER A 226 0.66 -20.67 -10.52
CA SER A 226 2.11 -20.48 -10.68
C SER A 226 2.50 -19.19 -11.44
N PRO A 227 1.76 -18.72 -12.47
CA PRO A 227 2.05 -17.43 -13.10
C PRO A 227 1.82 -16.25 -12.14
N ILE A 228 0.79 -16.31 -11.30
CA ILE A 228 0.49 -15.29 -10.28
C ILE A 228 1.59 -15.26 -9.21
N ILE A 229 1.99 -16.44 -8.73
CA ILE A 229 3.08 -16.60 -7.75
C ILE A 229 4.38 -15.96 -8.28
N SER A 230 4.70 -16.19 -9.56
CA SER A 230 5.90 -15.62 -10.20
C SER A 230 5.90 -14.09 -10.24
N GLN A 231 4.73 -13.44 -10.21
CA GLN A 231 4.60 -11.99 -10.15
C GLN A 231 4.64 -11.46 -8.72
N LEU A 232 4.07 -12.20 -7.77
CA LEU A 232 4.06 -11.85 -6.35
C LEU A 232 5.47 -11.84 -5.74
N GLU A 233 6.28 -12.87 -6.01
CA GLU A 233 7.57 -13.04 -5.34
C GLU A 233 8.52 -11.81 -5.52
N PRO A 234 8.76 -11.29 -6.73
CA PRO A 234 9.62 -10.12 -6.92
C PRO A 234 9.15 -8.87 -6.17
N MET A 235 7.83 -8.66 -6.06
CA MET A 235 7.26 -7.54 -5.30
C MET A 235 7.46 -7.72 -3.80
N LEU A 236 7.24 -8.93 -3.27
CA LEU A 236 7.47 -9.23 -1.86
C LEU A 236 8.94 -9.10 -1.48
N ILE A 237 9.86 -9.53 -2.36
CA ILE A 237 11.31 -9.31 -2.18
C ILE A 237 11.61 -7.81 -2.11
N TYR A 238 11.00 -7.00 -3.00
CA TYR A 238 11.18 -5.56 -2.99
C TYR A 238 10.64 -4.90 -1.71
N LEU A 239 9.41 -5.23 -1.30
CA LEU A 239 8.77 -4.72 -0.09
C LEU A 239 9.60 -5.05 1.16
N ASN A 240 10.08 -6.29 1.25
CA ASN A 240 10.97 -6.70 2.33
C ASN A 240 12.30 -5.91 2.32
N LYS A 241 12.88 -5.69 1.14
CA LYS A 241 14.14 -4.94 0.99
C LYS A 241 14.02 -3.49 1.45
N ILE A 242 12.89 -2.83 1.21
CA ILE A 242 12.70 -1.44 1.63
C ILE A 242 12.29 -1.30 3.10
N GLY A 243 11.83 -2.39 3.73
CA GLY A 243 11.49 -2.46 5.15
C GLY A 243 9.99 -2.40 5.45
N ILE A 244 9.10 -2.58 4.46
CA ILE A 244 7.65 -2.65 4.70
C ILE A 244 7.33 -3.94 5.47
N ARG A 245 6.61 -3.80 6.59
CA ARG A 245 6.27 -4.93 7.48
C ARG A 245 5.11 -5.76 6.97
N THR A 246 4.04 -5.12 6.49
CA THR A 246 2.77 -5.75 6.07
C THR A 246 2.17 -5.01 4.86
N LEU A 247 1.14 -5.58 4.21
CA LEU A 247 0.44 -4.89 3.10
C LEU A 247 -0.40 -3.68 3.56
N ASN A 248 -0.77 -3.68 4.83
CA ASN A 248 -1.41 -2.56 5.50
C ASN A 248 -0.45 -2.08 6.60
N PRO A 249 0.57 -1.26 6.27
CA PRO A 249 1.59 -0.85 7.22
C PRO A 249 0.97 -0.19 8.45
N THR A 250 1.63 -0.37 9.59
CA THR A 250 1.21 0.17 10.89
C THR A 250 0.86 1.64 10.75
N THR A 251 -0.35 2.01 11.18
CA THR A 251 -0.82 3.37 11.02
C THR A 251 -0.10 4.31 11.97
N ALA A 252 0.16 5.55 11.56
CA ALA A 252 0.75 6.57 12.44
C ALA A 252 -0.05 6.77 13.75
N GLN A 253 -1.32 6.38 13.78
CA GLN A 253 -2.17 6.43 14.99
C GLN A 253 -1.67 5.48 16.09
N GLU A 254 -1.08 4.33 15.75
CA GLU A 254 -0.50 3.40 16.72
C GLU A 254 0.80 3.94 17.35
N VAL A 255 1.54 4.81 16.63
CA VAL A 255 2.77 5.44 17.13
C VAL A 255 2.47 6.63 18.04
N VAL A 256 1.38 7.38 17.81
CA VAL A 256 1.01 8.51 18.69
C VAL A 256 0.46 8.00 20.03
N GLN A 257 -0.22 6.85 20.06
CA GLN A 257 -0.73 6.26 21.30
C GLN A 257 0.38 5.72 22.21
N THR A 258 1.47 5.19 21.66
CA THR A 258 2.60 4.66 22.46
C THR A 258 3.47 5.74 23.08
N VAL A 259 3.46 6.97 22.56
CA VAL A 259 4.22 8.12 23.11
C VAL A 259 3.41 8.89 24.16
N THR A 260 2.10 8.68 24.21
CA THR A 260 1.18 9.33 25.17
C THR A 260 0.73 8.41 26.31
N SER A 261 1.24 7.18 26.37
CA SER A 261 0.95 6.17 27.40
C SER A 261 2.11 5.99 28.39
#